data_AF-A0AAW7QRL2-F1
#
_entry.id   AF-A0AAW7QRL2-F1
#
_cell.length_a   1.000
_cell.length_b   1.000
_cell.length_c   1.000
_cell.angle_alpha   90.00
_cell.angle_beta   90.00
_cell.angle_gamma   90.00
#
_symmetry.space_group_name_H-M   'P 1'
#
loop_
_entity.id
_entity.type
_entity.pdbx_description
1 polymer ?
#
loop_
_entity_poly.entity_id
_entity_poly.type
_entity_poly.pdbx_seq_one_letter_code
_entity_poly.pdbx_strand_id
1 'polypeptide(L)'
;MKLRVLVSILLLILPFGWSFSSSEAITLTHPHTSTALLPNNDLCTYRVAVTRFYCDTARDGGDAEFTLMFGVSGDIPLLGDLDRNGRHEPCVYRPSVNHFCCDTARNGGDAELVIAFGIANDIPLLGNVGRLFSVSIPVVTR
;
A
#
# COMPACT_ATOMS: atom_id res chain seq x y z
N MET A 1 -26.00 35.74 15.72
CA MET A 1 -27.42 35.32 15.71
C MET A 1 -27.48 33.93 15.09
N LYS A 2 -27.62 32.85 15.88
CA LYS A 2 -27.69 31.46 15.39
C LYS A 2 -29.09 30.92 15.69
N LEU A 3 -29.87 30.71 14.63
CA LEU A 3 -31.23 30.19 14.69
C LEU A 3 -31.18 28.67 14.95
N ARG A 4 -31.90 28.18 15.96
CA ARG A 4 -32.05 26.74 16.24
C ARG A 4 -33.47 26.32 15.86
N VAL A 5 -33.61 25.41 14.90
CA VAL A 5 -34.89 24.79 14.54
C VAL A 5 -35.15 23.66 15.53
N LEU A 6 -36.21 23.79 16.34
CA LEU A 6 -36.67 22.76 17.27
C LEU A 6 -37.70 21.87 16.55
N VAL A 7 -37.37 20.59 16.38
CA VAL A 7 -38.35 19.58 15.96
C VAL A 7 -38.99 19.01 17.24
N SER A 8 -40.29 19.25 17.40
CA SER A 8 -41.08 18.82 18.55
C SER A 8 -41.44 17.34 18.41
N ILE A 9 -41.02 16.49 19.35
CA ILE A 9 -41.34 15.05 19.36
C ILE A 9 -42.49 14.85 20.36
N LEU A 10 -43.65 14.43 19.83
CA LEU A 10 -44.84 14.08 20.59
C LEU A 10 -44.62 12.73 21.30
N LEU A 11 -44.62 12.74 22.63
CA LEU A 11 -44.36 11.56 23.46
C LEU A 11 -45.66 10.75 23.65
N LEU A 12 -45.80 9.59 22.99
CA LEU A 12 -46.84 8.60 23.31
C LEU A 12 -46.29 7.60 24.32
N ILE A 13 -46.90 7.53 25.51
CA ILE A 13 -46.44 6.67 26.63
C ILE A 13 -47.03 5.26 26.46
N LEU A 14 -46.20 4.25 26.23
CA LEU A 14 -46.57 2.83 26.41
C LEU A 14 -45.97 2.28 27.71
N PRO A 15 -46.66 1.38 28.44
CA PRO A 15 -46.34 1.06 29.82
C PRO A 15 -45.38 -0.13 29.89
N PHE A 16 -44.11 0.05 29.52
CA PHE A 16 -43.02 -0.85 29.93
C PHE A 16 -41.73 -0.04 29.83
N GLY A 17 -41.00 0.07 30.95
CA GLY A 17 -39.90 1.02 31.18
C GLY A 17 -38.63 0.81 30.35
N TRP A 18 -38.75 0.87 29.02
CA TRP A 18 -37.65 0.96 28.08
C TRP A 18 -37.67 2.36 27.49
N SER A 19 -36.98 3.29 28.13
CA SER A 19 -36.65 4.56 27.49
C SER A 19 -35.64 4.28 26.38
N PHE A 20 -36.10 4.26 25.12
CA PHE A 20 -35.21 4.35 23.98
C PHE A 20 -34.68 5.79 23.92
N SER A 21 -33.43 5.98 24.36
CA SER A 21 -32.68 7.19 24.03
C SER A 21 -32.37 7.13 22.54
N SER A 22 -33.15 7.84 21.71
CA SER A 22 -32.92 7.97 20.28
C SER A 22 -31.71 8.87 20.00
N SER A 23 -30.51 8.39 20.30
CA SER A 23 -29.25 8.95 19.76
C SER A 23 -28.06 8.03 20.04
N GLU A 24 -28.18 6.74 19.77
CA GLU A 24 -27.00 6.01 19.32
C GLU A 24 -27.02 6.05 17.81
N ALA A 25 -26.66 7.21 17.25
CA ALA A 25 -25.92 7.15 16.00
C ALA A 25 -24.76 6.20 16.31
N ILE A 26 -24.66 5.09 15.57
CA ILE A 26 -23.41 4.34 15.50
C ILE A 26 -22.41 5.37 14.97
N THR A 27 -21.73 6.05 15.88
CA THR A 27 -20.56 6.83 15.57
C THR A 27 -19.55 5.79 15.15
N LEU A 28 -19.55 5.51 13.86
CA LEU A 28 -18.47 4.87 13.16
C LEU A 28 -17.31 5.87 13.19
N THR A 29 -16.78 6.16 14.38
CA THR A 29 -15.46 6.74 14.54
C THR A 29 -14.49 5.60 14.26
N HIS A 30 -14.47 5.14 13.01
CA HIS A 30 -13.16 4.98 12.43
C HIS A 30 -12.70 6.42 12.19
N PRO A 31 -11.80 6.97 13.01
CA PRO A 31 -10.91 7.97 12.47
C PRO A 31 -10.08 7.24 11.41
N HIS A 32 -10.66 7.03 10.22
CA HIS A 32 -9.85 7.14 9.04
C HIS A 32 -9.55 8.63 8.97
N THR A 33 -8.51 9.05 9.69
CA THR A 33 -7.70 10.17 9.25
C THR A 33 -7.22 9.80 7.86
N SER A 34 -8.07 10.02 6.86
CA SER A 34 -7.71 9.94 5.46
C SER A 34 -6.92 11.20 5.15
N THR A 35 -5.68 11.27 5.63
CA THR A 35 -4.67 12.27 5.25
C THR A 35 -3.29 11.79 5.69
N ALA A 36 -2.88 10.63 5.17
CA ALA A 36 -1.50 10.34 4.84
C ALA A 36 -1.58 9.08 3.98
N LEU A 37 -1.56 9.23 2.65
CA LEU A 37 -0.95 8.20 1.82
C LEU A 37 0.34 7.79 2.54
N LEU A 38 0.57 6.49 2.76
CA LEU A 38 1.79 5.99 3.38
C LEU A 38 2.96 6.88 2.90
N PRO A 39 3.69 7.56 3.79
CA PRO A 39 4.53 8.70 3.42
C PRO A 39 5.60 8.37 2.37
N ASN A 40 5.74 7.09 2.01
CA ASN A 40 6.79 6.53 1.17
C ASN A 40 6.27 5.80 -0.09
N ASN A 41 4.96 5.75 -0.36
CA ASN A 41 4.45 5.06 -1.55
C ASN A 41 4.26 6.02 -2.73
N ASP A 42 5.10 5.91 -3.75
CA ASP A 42 4.98 6.73 -4.95
C ASP A 42 4.03 6.11 -5.98
N LEU A 43 3.42 6.95 -6.82
CA LEU A 43 2.61 6.48 -7.93
C LEU A 43 3.53 6.20 -9.12
N CYS A 44 3.48 4.99 -9.66
CA CYS A 44 4.30 4.62 -10.80
C CYS A 44 3.50 3.94 -11.91
N THR A 45 3.94 4.14 -13.15
CA THR A 45 3.49 3.41 -14.33
C THR A 45 4.69 2.74 -15.01
N TYR A 46 4.45 1.58 -15.62
CA TYR A 46 5.44 0.90 -16.44
C TYR A 46 4.99 0.89 -17.90
N ARG A 47 5.84 1.38 -18.80
CA ARG A 47 5.54 1.45 -20.23
C ARG A 47 6.29 0.33 -20.96
N VAL A 48 5.58 -0.75 -21.26
CA VAL A 48 6.13 -1.95 -21.91
C VAL A 48 6.84 -1.66 -23.24
N ALA A 49 6.30 -0.72 -24.04
CA ALA A 49 6.86 -0.39 -25.36
C ALA A 49 8.30 0.16 -25.32
N VAL A 50 8.75 0.65 -24.16
CA VAL A 50 10.10 1.21 -23.95
C VAL A 50 10.76 0.64 -22.69
N THR A 51 10.19 -0.41 -22.10
CA THR A 51 10.67 -1.10 -20.89
C THR A 51 11.13 -0.14 -19.80
N ARG A 52 10.26 0.78 -19.40
CA ARG A 52 10.62 1.90 -18.51
C ARG A 52 9.57 2.17 -17.44
N PHE A 53 10.05 2.38 -16.22
CA PHE A 53 9.30 2.91 -15.08
C PHE A 53 9.23 4.43 -15.14
N TYR A 54 8.07 4.97 -14.80
CA TYR A 54 7.80 6.40 -14.63
C TYR A 54 7.10 6.57 -13.29
N CYS A 55 7.73 7.23 -12.34
CA CYS A 55 7.20 7.45 -11.00
C CYS A 55 7.03 8.94 -10.72
N ASP A 56 5.81 9.29 -10.33
CA ASP A 56 5.41 10.57 -9.76
C ASP A 56 5.59 10.48 -8.24
N THR A 57 6.73 11.00 -7.78
CA THR A 57 7.16 10.99 -6.37
C THR A 57 6.68 12.23 -5.62
N ALA A 58 6.39 13.32 -6.34
CA ALA A 58 5.80 14.53 -5.76
C ALA A 58 4.28 14.39 -5.56
N ARG A 59 3.66 13.47 -6.32
CA ARG A 59 2.21 13.18 -6.35
C ARG A 59 1.39 14.38 -6.81
N ASP A 60 1.95 15.20 -7.69
CA ASP A 60 1.32 16.37 -8.28
C ASP A 60 0.91 16.16 -9.74
N GLY A 61 1.23 14.99 -10.32
CA GLY A 61 0.97 14.65 -11.70
C GLY A 61 1.87 15.39 -12.69
N GLY A 62 1.68 15.13 -13.99
CA GLY A 62 2.52 15.71 -15.04
C GLY A 62 3.70 14.80 -15.40
N ASP A 63 4.90 15.37 -15.51
CA ASP A 63 6.11 14.63 -15.83
C ASP A 63 6.58 13.81 -14.63
N ALA A 64 7.13 12.63 -14.85
CA ALA A 64 7.66 11.80 -13.76
C ALA A 64 9.01 12.33 -13.25
N GLU A 65 9.18 12.46 -11.92
CA GLU A 65 10.47 12.86 -11.33
C GLU A 65 11.50 11.73 -11.39
N PHE A 66 11.04 10.47 -11.35
CA PHE A 66 11.91 9.31 -11.44
C PHE A 66 11.56 8.47 -12.67
N THR A 67 12.55 8.25 -13.53
CA THR A 67 12.43 7.34 -14.67
C THR A 67 13.58 6.36 -14.71
N LEU A 68 13.28 5.10 -14.99
CA LEU A 68 14.30 4.05 -15.05
C LEU A 68 13.97 3.00 -16.10
N MET A 69 14.92 2.74 -17.01
CA MET A 69 14.82 1.65 -17.96
C MET A 69 15.34 0.36 -17.31
N PHE A 70 14.47 -0.63 -17.17
CA PHE A 70 14.81 -1.88 -16.50
C PHE A 70 13.90 -3.02 -16.94
N GLY A 71 14.47 -4.22 -17.04
CA GLY A 71 13.82 -5.42 -17.58
C GLY A 71 13.88 -5.52 -19.10
N VAL A 72 13.23 -6.56 -19.62
CA VAL A 72 13.10 -6.85 -21.05
C VAL A 72 11.64 -7.10 -21.44
N SER A 73 11.36 -7.24 -22.72
CA SER A 73 10.00 -7.55 -23.21
C SER A 73 9.46 -8.85 -22.58
N GLY A 74 8.23 -8.80 -22.07
CA GLY A 74 7.55 -9.92 -21.41
C GLY A 74 7.76 -9.99 -19.89
N ASP A 75 8.63 -9.16 -19.32
CA ASP A 75 8.78 -9.02 -17.88
C ASP A 75 7.55 -8.31 -17.25
N ILE A 76 7.18 -8.72 -16.04
CA ILE A 76 6.08 -8.14 -15.26
C ILE A 76 6.67 -7.15 -14.23
N PRO A 77 6.34 -5.85 -14.29
CA PRO A 77 6.92 -4.84 -13.40
C PRO A 77 6.35 -4.92 -11.98
N LEU A 78 7.20 -4.68 -10.98
CA LEU A 78 6.90 -4.68 -9.55
C LEU A 78 7.67 -3.54 -8.85
N LEU A 79 7.23 -3.16 -7.65
CA LEU A 79 7.87 -2.16 -6.80
C LEU A 79 7.81 -2.59 -5.33
N GLY A 80 8.88 -2.37 -4.57
CA GLY A 80 8.90 -2.61 -3.12
C GLY A 80 10.18 -2.12 -2.46
N ASP A 81 10.14 -1.86 -1.15
CA ASP A 81 11.29 -1.46 -0.33
C ASP A 81 12.08 -2.71 0.06
N LEU A 82 13.14 -3.00 -0.69
CA LEU A 82 13.92 -4.23 -0.56
C LEU A 82 15.09 -4.09 0.41
N ASP A 83 15.70 -2.90 0.44
CA ASP A 83 16.86 -2.61 1.28
C ASP A 83 16.49 -1.89 2.60
N ARG A 84 15.20 -1.58 2.79
CA ARG A 84 14.62 -0.92 3.98
C ARG A 84 15.06 0.53 4.14
N ASN A 85 15.42 1.19 3.04
CA ASN A 85 15.80 2.60 3.04
C ASN A 85 14.58 3.55 3.07
N GLY A 86 13.36 3.02 2.97
CA GLY A 86 12.13 3.79 2.96
C GLY A 86 11.71 4.27 1.57
N ARG A 87 12.39 3.85 0.50
CA ARG A 87 12.00 4.05 -0.89
C ARG A 87 11.79 2.70 -1.55
N HIS A 88 10.97 2.67 -2.60
CA HIS A 88 10.78 1.46 -3.38
C HIS A 88 11.81 1.32 -4.49
N GLU A 89 12.37 0.13 -4.62
CA GLU A 89 13.24 -0.29 -5.69
C GLU A 89 12.42 -0.92 -6.84
N PRO A 90 12.78 -0.63 -8.11
CA PRO A 90 12.17 -1.26 -9.28
C PRO A 90 12.57 -2.73 -9.40
N CYS A 91 11.56 -3.56 -9.59
CA CYS A 91 11.70 -5.00 -9.80
C CYS A 91 10.94 -5.43 -11.05
N VAL A 92 11.35 -6.55 -11.61
CA VAL A 92 10.58 -7.27 -12.61
C VAL A 92 10.51 -8.75 -12.26
N TYR A 93 9.37 -9.39 -12.53
CA TYR A 93 9.27 -10.83 -12.56
C TYR A 93 9.39 -11.30 -14.01
N ARG A 94 10.30 -12.24 -14.27
CA ARG A 94 10.57 -12.81 -15.58
C ARG A 94 9.93 -14.20 -15.67
N PRO A 95 8.76 -14.35 -16.32
CA PRO A 95 8.03 -15.62 -16.32
C PRO A 95 8.75 -16.75 -17.05
N SER A 96 9.62 -16.43 -18.01
CA SER A 96 10.36 -17.45 -18.78
C SER A 96 11.33 -18.28 -17.94
N VAL A 97 11.75 -17.76 -16.78
CA VAL A 97 12.66 -18.45 -15.84
C VAL A 97 12.17 -18.44 -14.40
N ASN A 98 10.97 -17.92 -14.12
CA ASN A 98 10.40 -17.74 -12.77
C ASN A 98 11.33 -17.00 -11.80
N HIS A 99 11.93 -15.89 -12.26
CA HIS A 99 12.84 -15.08 -11.45
C HIS A 99 12.25 -13.71 -11.14
N PHE A 100 12.39 -13.28 -9.89
CA PHE A 100 12.34 -11.88 -9.51
C PHE A 100 13.74 -11.28 -9.75
N CYS A 101 13.82 -10.22 -10.53
CA CYS A 101 15.04 -9.46 -10.81
C CYS A 101 14.79 -8.02 -10.34
N CYS A 102 15.59 -7.52 -9.41
CA CYS A 102 15.42 -6.19 -8.83
C CYS A 102 16.70 -5.38 -8.93
N ASP A 103 16.54 -4.13 -9.35
CA ASP A 103 17.60 -3.13 -9.36
C ASP A 103 17.53 -2.35 -8.05
N THR A 104 18.35 -2.77 -7.09
CA THR A 104 18.39 -2.16 -5.76
C THR A 104 19.18 -0.86 -5.72
N ALA A 105 20.07 -0.64 -6.70
CA ALA A 105 20.83 0.58 -6.83
C ALA A 105 20.02 1.71 -7.50
N ARG A 106 18.91 1.37 -8.16
CA ARG A 106 18.02 2.28 -8.90
C ARG A 106 18.75 3.03 -10.02
N ASN A 107 19.72 2.38 -10.67
CA ASN A 107 20.58 2.96 -11.70
C ASN A 107 20.40 2.33 -13.09
N GLY A 108 19.57 1.28 -13.19
CA GLY A 108 19.29 0.53 -14.41
C GLY A 108 20.40 -0.46 -14.77
N GLY A 109 20.25 -1.14 -15.90
CA GLY A 109 21.19 -2.18 -16.32
C GLY A 109 20.86 -3.53 -15.70
N ASP A 110 21.87 -4.24 -15.21
CA ASP A 110 21.73 -5.57 -14.63
C ASP A 110 21.11 -5.51 -13.23
N ALA A 111 20.32 -6.53 -12.86
CA ALA A 111 19.72 -6.61 -11.54
C ALA A 111 20.77 -6.97 -10.47
N GLU A 112 20.82 -6.24 -9.35
CA GLU A 112 21.65 -6.66 -8.20
C GLU A 112 21.05 -7.84 -7.44
N LEU A 113 19.71 -7.95 -7.41
CA LEU A 113 19.02 -9.02 -6.72
C LEU A 113 18.26 -9.89 -7.72
N VAL A 114 18.62 -11.18 -7.79
CA VAL A 114 17.93 -12.17 -8.60
C VAL A 114 17.52 -13.35 -7.72
N ILE A 115 16.22 -13.63 -7.64
CA ILE A 115 15.65 -14.70 -6.81
C ILE A 115 14.74 -15.57 -7.68
N ALA A 116 15.00 -16.88 -7.71
CA ALA A 116 14.10 -17.85 -8.31
C ALA A 116 12.95 -18.19 -7.34
N PHE A 117 11.71 -17.88 -7.72
CA PHE A 117 10.53 -18.18 -6.90
C PHE A 117 9.25 -18.17 -7.74
N GLY A 118 8.29 -19.01 -7.36
CA GLY A 118 7.02 -19.18 -8.08
C GLY A 118 7.11 -20.22 -9.20
N ILE A 119 5.98 -20.44 -9.86
CA ILE A 119 5.82 -21.35 -11.00
C ILE A 119 5.11 -20.65 -12.16
N ALA A 120 5.00 -21.36 -13.29
CA ALA A 120 4.28 -20.85 -14.45
C ALA A 120 2.84 -20.49 -14.10
N ASN A 121 2.39 -19.32 -14.60
CA ASN A 121 1.06 -18.73 -14.38
C ASN A 121 0.78 -18.18 -12.97
N ASP A 122 1.77 -18.15 -12.08
CA ASP A 122 1.63 -17.36 -10.86
C ASP A 122 1.54 -15.87 -11.21
N ILE A 123 0.72 -15.15 -10.45
CA ILE A 123 0.70 -13.69 -10.48
C ILE A 123 1.74 -13.22 -9.46
N PRO A 124 2.83 -12.57 -9.89
CA PRO A 124 3.87 -12.16 -8.97
C PRO A 124 3.35 -11.01 -8.12
N LEU A 125 3.57 -11.10 -6.81
CA LEU A 125 3.26 -10.06 -5.85
C LEU A 125 4.55 -9.69 -5.12
N LEU A 126 4.75 -8.40 -4.88
CA LEU A 126 5.84 -7.88 -4.06
C LEU A 126 5.25 -6.96 -3.01
N GLY A 127 5.64 -7.16 -1.76
CA GLY A 127 5.15 -6.35 -0.66
C GLY A 127 5.55 -6.92 0.69
N ASN A 128 5.33 -6.12 1.73
CA ASN A 128 5.58 -6.53 3.10
C ASN A 128 4.35 -7.27 3.67
N VAL A 129 4.37 -8.60 3.62
CA VAL A 129 3.30 -9.47 4.14
C VAL A 129 3.65 -10.11 5.49
N GLY A 130 4.78 -9.77 6.09
CA GLY A 130 5.16 -10.25 7.41
C GLY A 130 6.67 -10.29 7.70
N ARG A 131 7.15 -9.27 8.42
CA ARG A 131 8.19 -9.40 9.47
C ARG A 131 7.94 -8.33 10.54
N LEU A 132 6.88 -8.54 11.33
CA LEU A 132 6.63 -7.76 12.53
C LEU A 132 7.43 -8.38 13.68
N PHE A 133 8.48 -7.66 14.10
CA PHE A 133 9.24 -7.83 15.35
C PHE A 133 9.98 -9.16 15.54
N SER A 134 11.32 -9.10 15.56
CA SER A 134 12.08 -9.94 16.48
C SER A 134 11.72 -9.49 17.90
N VAL A 135 10.59 -9.93 18.44
CA VAL A 135 10.43 -9.94 19.90
C VAL A 135 11.42 -11.00 20.37
N SER A 136 12.55 -10.54 20.90
CA SER A 136 13.37 -11.36 21.78
C SER A 136 12.47 -11.67 22.97
N ILE A 137 11.79 -12.81 22.95
CA ILE A 137 11.13 -13.32 24.14
C ILE A 137 12.29 -13.59 25.10
N PRO A 138 12.39 -12.92 26.26
CA PRO A 138 13.35 -13.36 27.26
C PRO A 138 12.91 -14.77 27.66
N VAL A 139 13.70 -15.76 27.24
CA VAL A 139 13.60 -17.11 27.81
C VAL A 139 13.82 -16.94 29.30
N VAL A 140 12.75 -17.08 30.07
CA VAL A 140 12.85 -17.28 31.51
C VAL A 140 13.21 -18.75 31.67
N THR A 141 14.51 -19.05 31.74
CA THR A 141 14.94 -20.31 32.35
C THR A 141 14.58 -20.22 33.83
N ARG A 142 13.64 -21.05 34.26
CA ARG A 142 13.51 -21.42 35.67
C ARG A 142 14.61 -22.41 36.03
#